data_AF-A0A293LQE6-F1
#
_entry.id   AF-A0A293LQE6-F1
#
_cell.length_a   1.000
_cell.length_b   1.000
_cell.length_c   1.000
_cell.angle_alpha   90.00
_cell.angle_beta   90.00
_cell.angle_gamma   90.00
#
_symmetry.space_group_name_H-M   'P 1'
#
loop_
_entity.id
_entity.type
_entity.pdbx_description
1 polymer ?
#
loop_
_entity_poly.entity_id
_entity_poly.type
_entity_poly.pdbx_seq_one_letter_code
_entity_poly.pdbx_strand_id
1 'polypeptide(L)'
;MHVVECDLLLQMERDDENLDFETFSQMCDEMVESVKLQRRQRSAALREANNEYLCKQAECEAMRAKVETLTAELEKIRRETETLLEEKATYDSKNVNLHEDLEKLKLDDHNVVEELRTAKENDEEGYRTSSHLLCKCMGLKLKKCKDKEELLGVVVKDGVASTLRVDLSDGNPAVVARFLWEEASRPS
;
A
#
# COMPACT_ATOMS: atom_id res chain seq x y z
N MET A 1 -51.19 42.80 -22.25
CA MET A 1 -50.51 44.04 -22.67
C MET A 1 -50.90 44.38 -24.11
N HIS A 2 -52.20 44.43 -24.42
CA HIS A 2 -52.77 44.65 -25.76
C HIS A 2 -53.65 45.92 -25.83
N VAL A 3 -53.66 46.71 -24.76
CA VAL A 3 -54.53 47.90 -24.66
C VAL A 3 -53.81 49.16 -25.18
N VAL A 4 -52.47 49.16 -25.23
CA VAL A 4 -51.68 50.32 -25.65
C VAL A 4 -51.60 50.45 -27.19
N GLU A 5 -51.75 49.35 -27.94
CA GLU A 5 -51.73 49.37 -29.42
C GLU A 5 -53.02 49.95 -30.02
N CYS A 6 -54.15 49.87 -29.33
CA CYS A 6 -55.42 50.43 -29.82
C CYS A 6 -55.56 51.93 -29.56
N ASP A 7 -54.99 52.44 -28.46
CA ASP A 7 -55.07 53.87 -28.13
C ASP A 7 -54.18 54.74 -29.05
N LEU A 8 -53.07 54.19 -29.56
CA LEU A 8 -52.24 54.87 -30.56
C LEU A 8 -52.94 54.98 -31.93
N LEU A 9 -53.70 53.96 -32.35
CA LEU A 9 -54.45 53.98 -33.61
C LEU A 9 -55.63 54.96 -33.55
N LEU A 10 -56.28 55.12 -32.39
CA LEU A 10 -57.38 56.07 -32.20
C LEU A 10 -56.91 57.53 -32.05
N GLN A 11 -55.66 57.77 -31.66
CA GLN A 11 -55.07 59.12 -31.69
C GLN A 11 -54.68 59.55 -33.11
N MET A 12 -54.26 58.62 -33.97
CA MET A 12 -53.90 58.92 -35.37
C MET A 12 -55.10 59.36 -36.22
N GLU A 13 -56.32 58.86 -35.95
CA GLU A 13 -57.54 59.29 -36.67
C GLU A 13 -58.01 60.73 -36.33
N ARG A 14 -57.43 61.38 -35.32
CA ARG A 14 -57.77 62.78 -34.96
C ARG A 14 -56.77 63.83 -35.43
N ASP A 15 -55.57 63.44 -35.83
CA ASP A 15 -54.50 64.35 -36.29
C ASP A 15 -54.32 64.31 -37.83
N ASP A 16 -55.29 63.71 -38.54
CA ASP A 16 -55.22 63.29 -39.95
C ASP A 16 -55.27 64.43 -40.99
N GLU A 17 -55.21 65.70 -40.57
CA GLU A 17 -55.13 66.84 -41.51
C GLU A 17 -53.74 67.50 -41.58
N ASN A 18 -52.71 67.00 -40.88
CA ASN A 18 -51.37 67.62 -40.93
C ASN A 18 -50.17 66.68 -40.73
N LEU A 19 -50.30 65.37 -40.94
CA LEU A 19 -49.13 64.49 -41.03
C LEU A 19 -48.55 64.55 -42.44
N ASP A 20 -47.45 65.28 -42.63
CA ASP A 20 -46.78 65.29 -43.92
C ASP A 20 -46.14 63.92 -44.24
N PHE A 21 -46.01 63.64 -45.53
CA PHE A 21 -45.46 62.38 -46.02
C PHE A 21 -44.06 62.09 -45.47
N GLU A 22 -43.29 63.14 -45.18
CA GLU A 22 -41.93 63.05 -44.65
C GLU A 22 -41.92 62.50 -43.22
N THR A 23 -42.84 62.96 -42.36
CA THR A 23 -43.04 62.46 -41.00
C THR A 23 -43.50 61.00 -41.00
N PHE A 24 -44.44 60.63 -41.89
CA PHE A 24 -44.89 59.24 -42.01
C PHE A 24 -43.78 58.30 -42.49
N SER A 25 -42.99 58.74 -43.49
CA SER A 25 -41.85 57.98 -44.00
C SER A 25 -40.81 57.75 -42.90
N GLN A 26 -40.50 58.78 -42.10
CA GLN A 26 -39.57 58.66 -41.00
C GLN A 26 -40.05 57.68 -39.93
N MET A 27 -41.34 57.73 -39.54
CA MET A 27 -41.91 56.77 -38.60
C MET A 27 -41.84 55.33 -39.11
N CYS A 28 -42.06 55.12 -40.41
CA CYS A 28 -41.94 53.79 -41.02
C CYS A 28 -40.48 53.29 -40.98
N ASP A 29 -39.51 54.14 -41.27
CA ASP A 29 -38.08 53.79 -41.21
C ASP A 29 -37.63 53.47 -39.77
N GLU A 30 -38.06 54.26 -38.79
CA GLU A 30 -37.80 54.03 -37.36
C GLU A 30 -38.41 52.71 -36.88
N MET A 31 -39.63 52.39 -37.32
CA MET A 31 -40.28 51.10 -37.02
C MET A 31 -39.50 49.92 -37.62
N VAL A 32 -39.03 50.05 -38.87
CA VAL A 32 -38.21 49.02 -39.53
C VAL A 32 -36.88 48.80 -38.79
N GLU A 33 -36.20 49.87 -38.38
CA GLU A 33 -34.95 49.76 -37.63
C GLU A 33 -35.16 49.18 -36.22
N SER A 34 -36.27 49.52 -35.55
CA SER A 34 -36.67 48.92 -34.28
C SER A 34 -36.85 47.40 -34.40
N VAL A 35 -37.57 46.94 -35.43
CA VAL A 35 -37.75 45.50 -35.70
C VAL A 35 -36.43 44.81 -36.02
N LYS A 36 -35.55 45.43 -36.81
CA LYS A 36 -34.21 44.89 -37.10
C LYS A 36 -33.37 44.77 -35.83
N LEU A 37 -33.40 45.77 -34.95
CA LEU A 37 -32.70 45.75 -33.67
C LEU A 37 -33.21 44.62 -32.77
N GLN A 38 -34.53 44.49 -32.62
CA GLN A 38 -35.13 43.40 -31.86
C GLN A 38 -34.74 42.02 -32.40
N ARG A 39 -34.71 41.84 -33.73
CA ARG A 39 -34.26 40.58 -34.36
C ARG A 39 -32.79 40.30 -34.06
N ARG A 40 -31.91 41.30 -34.13
CA ARG A 40 -30.48 41.16 -33.79
C ARG A 40 -30.30 40.78 -32.32
N GLN A 41 -31.01 41.43 -31.41
CA GLN A 41 -30.96 41.14 -29.97
C GLN A 41 -31.45 39.72 -29.67
N ARG A 42 -32.59 39.29 -30.24
CA ARG A 42 -33.08 37.91 -30.08
C ARG A 42 -32.09 36.88 -30.64
N SER A 43 -31.49 37.17 -31.80
CA SER A 43 -30.48 36.30 -32.40
C SER A 43 -29.22 36.19 -31.54
N ALA A 44 -28.77 37.30 -30.93
CA ALA A 44 -27.63 37.29 -30.01
C ALA A 44 -27.94 36.48 -28.74
N ALA A 45 -29.11 36.72 -28.12
CA ALA A 45 -29.53 35.99 -26.91
C ALA A 45 -29.66 34.47 -27.16
N LEU A 46 -30.19 34.06 -28.33
CA LEU A 46 -30.25 32.64 -28.68
C LEU A 46 -28.87 32.00 -28.86
N ARG A 47 -27.91 32.72 -29.46
CA ARG A 47 -26.53 32.22 -29.58
C ARG A 47 -25.87 32.07 -28.22
N GLU A 48 -26.07 33.03 -27.34
CA GLU A 48 -25.53 33.00 -25.98
C GLU A 48 -26.10 31.83 -25.17
N ALA A 49 -27.43 31.65 -25.20
CA ALA A 49 -28.08 30.52 -24.54
C ALA A 49 -27.61 29.16 -25.10
N ASN A 50 -27.41 29.06 -26.41
CA ASN A 50 -26.89 27.83 -27.02
C ASN A 50 -25.44 27.56 -26.60
N ASN A 51 -24.60 28.60 -26.51
CA ASN A 51 -23.23 28.46 -26.03
C ASN A 51 -23.21 28.01 -24.55
N GLU A 52 -24.06 28.60 -23.70
CA GLU A 52 -24.18 28.20 -22.30
C GLU A 52 -24.63 26.72 -22.17
N TYR A 53 -25.59 26.29 -22.99
CA TYR A 53 -26.01 24.90 -23.05
C TYR A 53 -24.86 23.96 -23.43
N LEU A 54 -24.10 24.31 -24.47
CA LEU A 54 -22.95 23.50 -24.90
C LEU A 54 -21.85 23.43 -23.83
N CYS A 55 -21.56 24.53 -23.13
CA CYS A 55 -20.63 24.53 -22.01
C CYS A 55 -21.10 23.59 -20.89
N LYS A 56 -22.36 23.69 -20.48
CA LYS A 56 -22.92 22.80 -19.45
C LYS A 56 -22.94 21.34 -19.89
N GLN A 57 -23.20 21.07 -21.17
CA GLN A 57 -23.13 19.72 -21.72
C GLN A 57 -21.70 19.16 -21.63
N ALA A 58 -20.70 19.94 -22.03
CA ALA A 58 -19.29 19.55 -21.92
C ALA A 58 -18.86 19.30 -20.46
N GLU A 59 -19.32 20.14 -19.52
CA GLU A 59 -19.10 19.93 -18.09
C GLU A 59 -19.73 18.63 -17.59
N CYS A 60 -20.96 18.32 -18.01
CA CYS A 60 -21.62 17.06 -17.67
C CYS A 60 -20.86 15.85 -18.22
N GLU A 61 -20.39 15.92 -19.46
CA GLU A 61 -19.60 14.85 -20.10
C GLU A 61 -18.25 14.66 -19.39
N ALA A 62 -17.56 15.75 -19.05
CA ALA A 62 -16.33 15.69 -18.27
C ALA A 62 -16.54 15.06 -16.88
N MET A 63 -17.64 15.41 -16.20
CA MET A 63 -17.98 14.82 -14.92
C MET A 63 -18.30 13.32 -15.03
N ARG A 64 -19.01 12.88 -16.08
CA ARG A 64 -19.24 11.45 -16.32
C ARG A 64 -17.94 10.70 -16.55
N ALA A 65 -17.05 11.22 -17.39
CA ALA A 65 -15.74 10.62 -17.63
C ALA A 65 -14.91 10.51 -16.33
N LYS A 66 -14.99 11.53 -15.47
CA LYS A 66 -14.33 11.51 -14.16
C LYS A 66 -14.92 10.44 -13.23
N VAL A 67 -16.25 10.29 -13.19
CA VAL A 67 -16.92 9.23 -12.42
C VAL A 67 -16.51 7.85 -12.91
N GLU A 68 -16.48 7.61 -14.22
CA GLU A 68 -16.04 6.34 -14.81
C GLU A 68 -14.59 6.03 -14.43
N THR A 69 -13.70 7.02 -14.54
CA THR A 69 -12.28 6.89 -14.17
C THR A 69 -12.13 6.53 -12.69
N LEU A 70 -12.77 7.29 -11.80
CA LEU A 70 -12.72 7.05 -10.36
C LEU A 70 -13.34 5.70 -9.97
N THR A 71 -14.38 5.27 -10.68
CA THR A 71 -15.01 3.96 -10.44
C THR A 71 -14.05 2.83 -10.80
N ALA A 72 -13.37 2.93 -11.95
CA ALA A 72 -12.35 1.97 -12.35
C ALA A 72 -11.17 1.92 -11.37
N GLU A 73 -10.71 3.08 -10.86
CA GLU A 73 -9.67 3.15 -9.84
C GLU A 73 -10.12 2.50 -8.52
N LEU A 74 -11.35 2.74 -8.07
CA LEU A 74 -11.91 2.10 -6.88
C LEU A 74 -11.97 0.58 -7.01
N GLU A 75 -12.42 0.07 -8.17
CA GLU A 75 -12.44 -1.37 -8.43
C GLU A 75 -11.05 -1.99 -8.46
N LYS A 76 -10.06 -1.26 -8.98
CA LYS A 76 -8.66 -1.70 -8.95
C LYS A 76 -8.14 -1.79 -7.53
N ILE A 77 -8.32 -0.74 -6.72
CA ILE A 77 -7.88 -0.71 -5.31
C ILE A 77 -8.58 -1.81 -4.50
N ARG A 78 -9.87 -2.05 -4.77
CA ARG A 78 -10.62 -3.12 -4.12
C ARG A 78 -9.99 -4.49 -4.41
N ARG A 79 -9.68 -4.78 -5.67
CA ARG A 79 -9.01 -6.03 -6.06
C ARG A 79 -7.64 -6.19 -5.41
N GLU A 80 -6.83 -5.13 -5.40
CA GLU A 80 -5.52 -5.13 -4.72
C GLU A 80 -5.66 -5.40 -3.21
N THR A 81 -6.69 -4.82 -2.58
CA THR A 81 -6.98 -5.05 -1.16
C THR A 81 -7.39 -6.50 -0.89
N GLU A 82 -8.23 -7.08 -1.73
CA GLU A 82 -8.65 -8.49 -1.63
C GLU A 82 -7.43 -9.43 -1.74
N THR A 83 -6.54 -9.20 -2.71
CA THR A 83 -5.28 -9.97 -2.84
C THR A 83 -4.38 -9.84 -1.61
N LEU A 84 -4.20 -8.61 -1.09
CA LEU A 84 -3.37 -8.39 0.11
C LEU A 84 -3.95 -9.08 1.36
N LEU A 85 -5.28 -9.17 1.47
CA LEU A 85 -5.93 -9.89 2.56
C LEU A 85 -5.71 -11.41 2.46
N GLU A 86 -5.76 -11.98 1.26
CA GLU A 86 -5.44 -13.39 1.01
C GLU A 86 -3.97 -13.71 1.32
N GLU A 87 -3.06 -12.84 0.90
CA GLU A 87 -1.63 -12.95 1.23
C GLU A 87 -1.40 -12.89 2.74
N LYS A 88 -2.03 -11.94 3.43
CA LYS A 88 -1.96 -11.84 4.89
C LYS A 88 -2.46 -13.12 5.56
N ALA A 89 -3.62 -13.65 5.16
CA ALA A 89 -4.15 -14.90 5.71
C ALA A 89 -3.16 -16.07 5.51
N THR A 90 -2.48 -16.10 4.37
CA THR A 90 -1.44 -17.11 4.08
C THR A 90 -0.24 -16.96 5.01
N TYR A 91 0.24 -15.73 5.26
CA TYR A 91 1.33 -15.47 6.19
C TYR A 91 0.96 -15.77 7.64
N ASP A 92 -0.25 -15.42 8.05
CA ASP A 92 -0.76 -15.71 9.39
C ASP A 92 -0.80 -17.24 9.62
N SER A 93 -1.29 -18.01 8.65
CA SER A 93 -1.26 -19.49 8.73
C SER A 93 0.16 -20.04 8.79
N LYS A 94 1.09 -19.52 7.99
CA LYS A 94 2.51 -19.94 8.05
C LYS A 94 3.14 -19.63 9.41
N ASN A 95 2.84 -18.48 10.01
CA ASN A 95 3.35 -18.11 11.32
C ASN A 95 2.82 -19.04 12.42
N VAL A 96 1.54 -19.43 12.37
CA VAL A 96 0.98 -20.41 13.30
C VAL A 96 1.71 -21.74 13.18
N ASN A 97 1.88 -22.26 11.96
CA ASN A 97 2.58 -23.53 11.73
C ASN A 97 4.04 -23.47 12.22
N LEU A 98 4.76 -22.39 11.92
CA LEU A 98 6.14 -22.20 12.39
C LEU A 98 6.23 -22.13 13.92
N HIS A 99 5.22 -21.54 14.58
CA HIS A 99 5.17 -21.51 16.02
C HIS A 99 4.95 -22.92 16.61
N GLU A 100 4.03 -23.70 16.03
CA GLU A 100 3.80 -25.10 16.40
C GLU A 100 5.06 -25.96 16.20
N ASP A 101 5.75 -25.81 15.06
CA ASP A 101 7.00 -26.50 14.77
C ASP A 101 8.11 -26.13 15.78
N LEU A 102 8.19 -24.86 16.18
CA LEU A 102 9.16 -24.38 17.15
C LEU A 102 8.87 -24.92 18.57
N GLU A 103 7.61 -24.97 18.98
CA GLU A 103 7.23 -25.59 20.27
C GLU A 103 7.50 -27.09 20.28
N LYS A 104 7.26 -27.78 19.15
CA LYS A 104 7.62 -29.20 19.00
C LYS A 104 9.13 -29.42 19.11
N LEU A 105 9.94 -28.61 18.42
CA LEU A 105 11.40 -28.69 18.50
C LEU A 105 11.93 -28.45 19.92
N LYS A 106 11.36 -27.50 20.66
CA LYS A 106 11.72 -27.28 22.07
C LYS A 106 11.42 -28.50 22.94
N LEU A 107 10.27 -29.15 22.71
CA LEU A 107 9.89 -30.35 23.44
C LEU A 107 10.81 -31.52 23.11
N ASP A 108 11.11 -31.72 21.82
CA ASP A 108 12.02 -32.76 21.36
C ASP A 108 13.44 -32.54 21.94
N ASP A 109 13.95 -31.30 21.94
CA ASP A 109 15.22 -30.94 22.55
C ASP A 109 15.23 -31.21 24.07
N HIS A 110 14.16 -30.84 24.78
CA HIS A 110 14.02 -31.12 26.21
C HIS A 110 14.03 -32.62 26.50
N ASN A 111 13.28 -33.42 25.72
CA ASN A 111 13.24 -34.87 25.85
C ASN A 111 14.62 -35.50 25.62
N VAL A 112 15.34 -35.07 24.59
CA VAL A 112 16.71 -35.54 24.31
C VAL A 112 17.65 -35.21 25.49
N VAL A 113 17.54 -34.01 26.07
CA VAL A 113 18.35 -33.62 27.24
C VAL A 113 18.04 -34.50 28.46
N GLU A 114 16.76 -34.80 28.72
CA GLU A 114 16.37 -35.69 29.83
C GLU A 114 16.78 -37.15 29.59
N GLU A 115 16.66 -37.66 28.37
CA GLU A 115 17.17 -38.98 27.98
C GLU A 115 18.69 -39.07 28.18
N LEU A 116 19.44 -38.05 27.78
CA LEU A 116 20.89 -37.98 28.02
C LEU A 116 21.23 -37.88 29.51
N ARG A 117 20.43 -37.16 30.31
CA ARG A 117 20.64 -37.07 31.76
C ARG A 117 20.42 -38.43 32.43
N THR A 118 19.32 -39.10 32.12
CA THR A 118 18.99 -40.43 32.68
C THR A 118 19.98 -41.50 32.21
N ALA A 119 20.44 -41.46 30.96
CA ALA A 119 21.50 -42.34 30.46
C ALA A 119 22.82 -42.14 31.23
N LYS A 120 23.19 -40.89 31.55
CA LYS A 120 24.37 -40.58 32.38
C LYS A 120 24.25 -41.16 33.80
N GLU A 121 23.06 -41.11 34.39
CA GLU A 121 22.81 -41.64 35.74
C GLU A 121 22.85 -43.17 35.78
N ASN A 122 22.43 -43.84 34.71
CA ASN A 122 22.37 -45.30 34.62
C ASN A 122 23.66 -45.98 34.09
N ASP A 123 24.46 -45.28 33.29
CA ASP A 123 25.71 -45.78 32.70
C ASP A 123 26.74 -44.64 32.51
N GLU A 124 27.37 -44.22 33.61
CA GLU A 124 28.36 -43.13 33.60
C GLU A 124 29.54 -43.38 32.65
N GLU A 125 29.96 -44.64 32.49
CA GLU A 125 31.13 -45.03 31.69
C GLU A 125 30.79 -45.03 30.19
N GLY A 126 29.62 -45.58 29.82
CA GLY A 126 29.07 -45.51 28.47
C GLY A 126 28.70 -44.08 28.04
N TYR A 127 28.18 -43.27 28.95
CA TYR A 127 27.92 -41.84 28.71
C TYR A 127 29.20 -41.04 28.48
N ARG A 128 30.24 -41.23 29.31
CA ARG A 128 31.55 -40.58 29.10
C ARG A 128 32.17 -40.98 27.76
N THR A 129 32.06 -42.25 27.39
CA THR A 129 32.59 -42.76 26.11
C THR A 129 31.83 -42.19 24.92
N SER A 130 30.50 -42.15 24.99
CA SER A 130 29.63 -41.62 23.93
C SER A 130 29.75 -40.09 23.79
N SER A 131 29.85 -39.36 24.91
CA SER A 131 30.15 -37.92 24.93
C SER A 131 31.53 -37.62 24.36
N HIS A 132 32.53 -38.45 24.67
CA HIS A 132 33.87 -38.36 24.10
C HIS A 132 33.88 -38.65 22.59
N LEU A 133 33.08 -39.61 22.13
CA LEU A 133 32.90 -39.92 20.71
C LEU A 133 32.15 -38.80 19.97
N LEU A 134 31.11 -38.21 20.56
CA LEU A 134 30.40 -37.04 20.01
C LEU A 134 31.33 -35.82 19.90
N CYS A 135 32.16 -35.56 20.91
CA CYS A 135 33.21 -34.52 20.82
C CYS A 135 34.21 -34.80 19.70
N LYS A 136 34.61 -36.08 19.50
CA LYS A 136 35.45 -36.49 18.37
C LYS A 136 34.74 -36.32 17.02
N CYS A 137 33.46 -36.67 16.93
CA CYS A 137 32.66 -36.57 15.71
C CYS A 137 32.39 -35.12 15.31
N MET A 138 32.24 -34.21 16.29
CA MET A 138 32.14 -32.76 16.03
C MET A 138 33.50 -32.08 15.81
N GLY A 139 34.60 -32.83 15.78
CA GLY A 139 35.93 -32.28 15.51
C GLY A 139 36.43 -31.25 16.54
N LEU A 140 35.87 -31.27 17.75
CA LEU A 140 36.13 -30.28 18.80
C LEU A 140 37.14 -30.83 19.81
N LYS A 141 38.38 -30.32 19.80
CA LYS A 141 39.40 -30.59 20.83
C LYS A 141 39.58 -29.37 21.72
N LEU A 142 39.07 -29.43 22.96
CA LEU A 142 39.24 -28.38 23.96
C LEU A 142 40.35 -28.73 24.95
N LYS A 143 41.27 -27.79 25.21
CA LYS A 143 42.33 -27.91 26.22
C LYS A 143 42.26 -26.71 27.16
N LYS A 144 42.13 -26.98 28.46
CA LYS A 144 42.20 -25.94 29.50
C LYS A 144 43.64 -25.44 29.62
N CYS A 145 43.84 -24.13 29.46
CA CYS A 145 45.11 -23.49 29.69
C CYS A 145 45.28 -23.26 31.19
N LYS A 146 46.28 -23.90 31.81
CA LYS A 146 46.50 -23.83 33.26
C LYS A 146 46.85 -22.42 33.76
N ASP A 147 47.35 -21.58 32.86
CA ASP A 147 47.98 -20.32 33.25
C ASP A 147 47.10 -19.08 33.00
N LYS A 148 45.92 -19.23 32.38
CA LYS A 148 45.13 -18.08 31.88
C LYS A 148 43.61 -18.11 32.09
N GLU A 149 43.04 -19.08 32.79
CA GLU A 149 41.57 -19.27 32.80
C GLU A 149 40.95 -19.26 31.39
N GLU A 150 41.67 -19.79 30.39
CA GLU A 150 41.20 -19.84 29.00
C GLU A 150 40.98 -21.31 28.58
N LEU A 151 39.94 -21.57 27.78
CA LEU A 151 39.81 -22.80 27.01
C LEU A 151 40.34 -22.55 25.59
N LEU A 152 41.32 -23.36 25.17
CA LEU A 152 41.83 -23.38 23.81
C LEU A 152 41.17 -24.53 23.05
N GLY A 153 40.34 -24.21 22.07
CA GLY A 153 39.67 -25.17 21.20
C GLY A 153 40.35 -25.27 19.84
N VAL A 154 40.39 -26.47 19.27
CA VAL A 154 40.61 -26.66 17.83
C VAL A 154 39.33 -27.25 17.27
N VAL A 155 38.72 -26.53 16.32
CA VAL A 155 37.56 -26.98 15.53
C VAL A 155 38.09 -27.42 14.18
N VAL A 156 37.85 -28.67 13.79
CA VAL A 156 38.17 -29.14 12.44
C VAL A 156 36.87 -29.30 11.66
N LYS A 157 36.68 -28.46 10.64
CA LYS A 157 35.52 -28.47 9.74
C LYS A 157 36.02 -28.52 8.31
N ASP A 158 35.52 -29.47 7.52
CA ASP A 158 35.86 -29.66 6.10
C ASP A 158 37.38 -29.74 5.82
N GLY A 159 38.17 -30.30 6.76
CA GLY A 159 39.62 -30.41 6.63
C GLY A 159 40.42 -29.15 7.01
N VAL A 160 39.74 -28.06 7.42
CA VAL A 160 40.36 -26.84 7.92
C VAL A 160 40.30 -26.82 9.45
N ALA A 161 41.46 -26.65 10.09
CA ALA A 161 41.57 -26.56 11.53
C ALA A 161 41.61 -25.09 11.97
N SER A 162 40.59 -24.65 12.71
CA SER A 162 40.50 -23.30 13.29
C SER A 162 40.77 -23.36 14.79
N THR A 163 41.54 -22.40 15.31
CA THR A 163 41.83 -22.30 16.74
C THR A 163 40.89 -21.30 17.38
N LEU A 164 40.16 -21.75 18.40
CA LEU A 164 39.26 -20.94 19.20
C LEU A 164 39.91 -20.66 20.56
N ARG A 165 39.79 -19.43 21.06
CA ARG A 165 40.11 -19.10 22.45
C ARG A 165 38.85 -18.60 23.11
N VAL A 166 38.50 -19.20 24.25
CA VAL A 166 37.36 -18.78 25.07
C VAL A 166 37.89 -18.39 26.43
N ASP A 167 37.68 -17.13 26.80
CA ASP A 167 37.98 -16.64 28.13
C ASP A 167 36.94 -17.18 29.12
N LEU A 168 37.40 -17.81 30.20
CA LEU A 168 36.54 -18.40 31.24
C LEU A 168 36.38 -17.47 32.44
N SER A 169 36.90 -16.24 32.38
CA SER A 169 36.77 -15.26 33.48
C SER A 169 35.32 -15.01 33.88
N ASP A 170 34.36 -15.17 32.96
CA ASP A 170 32.92 -15.03 33.22
C ASP A 170 32.29 -16.27 33.87
N GLY A 171 33.01 -17.39 33.96
CA GLY A 171 32.62 -18.61 34.70
C GLY A 171 31.34 -19.32 34.24
N ASN A 172 30.60 -18.78 33.26
CA ASN A 172 29.29 -19.26 32.85
C ASN A 172 29.39 -20.29 31.71
N PRO A 173 29.11 -21.58 31.96
CA PRO A 173 29.20 -22.64 30.96
C PRO A 173 28.28 -22.42 29.75
N ALA A 174 27.17 -21.68 29.93
CA ALA A 174 26.21 -21.40 28.86
C ALA A 174 26.76 -20.40 27.82
N VAL A 175 27.57 -19.44 28.24
CA VAL A 175 28.21 -18.46 27.34
C VAL A 175 29.28 -19.16 26.50
N VAL A 176 30.07 -20.02 27.13
CA VAL A 176 31.08 -20.85 26.46
C VAL A 176 30.43 -21.80 25.44
N ALA A 177 29.35 -22.49 25.81
CA ALA A 177 28.63 -23.40 24.92
C ALA A 177 27.99 -22.68 23.73
N ARG A 178 27.39 -21.50 23.95
CA ARG A 178 26.79 -20.69 22.89
C ARG A 178 27.83 -20.20 21.88
N PHE A 179 28.97 -19.71 22.36
CA PHE A 179 30.06 -19.26 21.50
C PHE A 179 30.64 -20.41 20.66
N LEU A 180 30.82 -21.59 21.27
CA LEU A 180 31.26 -22.79 20.56
C LEU A 180 30.26 -23.25 19.49
N TRP A 181 28.97 -23.18 19.77
CA TRP A 181 27.91 -23.52 18.84
C TRP A 181 27.84 -22.54 17.66
N GLU A 182 27.84 -21.23 17.93
CA GLU A 182 27.84 -20.20 16.90
C GLU A 182 29.01 -20.38 15.92
N GLU A 183 30.20 -20.71 16.43
CA GLU A 183 31.38 -20.89 15.59
C GLU A 183 31.40 -22.22 14.82
N ALA A 184 30.82 -23.30 15.38
CA ALA A 184 30.64 -24.56 14.67
C ALA A 184 29.55 -24.46 13.58
N SER A 185 28.49 -23.69 13.84
CA SER A 185 27.35 -23.49 12.94
C SER A 185 27.58 -22.46 11.85
N ARG A 186 28.66 -21.66 11.88
CA ARG A 186 28.99 -20.74 10.77
C ARG A 186 29.21 -21.52 9.47
N PRO A 187 28.54 -21.14 8.37
CA PRO A 187 28.84 -21.71 7.05
C PRO A 187 30.26 -21.34 6.62
N SER A 188 30.92 -22.26 5.91
CA SER A 188 32.28 -22.16 5.37
C SER A 188 32.40 -21.03 4.35
#